data_AF-A0A7S8CEJ9-F1
#
_entry.id   AF-A0A7S8CEJ9-F1
#
_cell.length_a   1.000
_cell.length_b   1.000
_cell.length_c   1.000
_cell.angle_alpha   90.00
_cell.angle_beta   90.00
_cell.angle_gamma   90.00
#
_symmetry.space_group_name_H-M   'P 1'
#
loop_
_entity.id
_entity.type
_entity.pdbx_description
1 polymer ?
#
loop_
_entity_poly.entity_id
_entity_poly.type
_entity_poly.pdbx_seq_one_letter_code
_entity_poly.pdbx_strand_id
1 'polypeptide(L)'
;MVIGIFSTWLAACSGGGEENSGQMDYEQTKKMIVDILKTDDGKKAIEEILTEEKMKQQLIMDQAIVQSTIETTLTSEKGTEFWQKRFEDPKFAETMSKSMKKENEQLLKDLLKDPEYMELMINVMKDPEFEKTIMDALKSKEYREHLQTVVTETLNLPTTQVRMQEIVLKAAEEMAKSGESGGGSGGGGSSEEGGSEEKGAGQEGGSSEEGGGSGGG
;
A
#
# COMPACT_ATOMS: atom_id res chain seq x y z
N MET A 1 30.03 -99.19 39.20
CA MET A 1 28.70 -99.81 39.32
C MET A 1 27.71 -98.72 38.97
N VAL A 2 26.87 -98.75 37.93
CA VAL A 2 26.29 -99.76 37.04
C VAL A 2 25.92 -98.95 35.79
N ILE A 3 26.57 -99.15 34.64
CA ILE A 3 26.12 -100.00 33.51
C ILE A 3 24.74 -99.66 32.96
N GLY A 4 24.73 -99.26 31.69
CA GLY A 4 23.66 -99.54 30.73
C GLY A 4 23.06 -98.31 30.07
N ILE A 5 22.78 -98.27 28.77
CA ILE A 5 22.87 -99.28 27.71
C ILE A 5 22.39 -98.56 26.42
N PHE A 6 22.94 -98.93 25.25
CA PHE A 6 22.36 -98.74 23.90
C PHE A 6 22.22 -97.29 23.35
N SER A 7 22.47 -96.97 22.09
CA SER A 7 22.69 -97.79 20.90
C SER A 7 23.36 -96.93 19.82
N THR A 8 24.34 -97.53 19.15
CA THR A 8 25.02 -97.07 17.95
C THR A 8 24.06 -97.01 16.76
N TRP A 9 24.11 -95.93 15.96
CA TRP A 9 23.78 -96.00 14.53
C TRP A 9 24.97 -95.51 13.70
N LEU A 10 25.28 -96.33 12.70
CA LEU A 10 26.39 -96.31 11.76
C LEU A 10 26.32 -95.04 10.89
N ALA A 11 27.40 -94.29 10.71
CA ALA A 11 28.42 -94.43 9.65
C ALA A 11 27.91 -94.42 8.19
N ALA A 12 28.46 -93.45 7.45
CA ALA A 12 28.64 -93.33 6.00
C ALA A 12 27.51 -92.73 5.15
N CYS A 13 27.69 -91.45 4.78
CA CYS A 13 27.77 -91.09 3.37
C CYS A 13 28.74 -89.92 3.16
N SER A 14 29.65 -90.14 2.23
CA SER A 14 30.69 -89.26 1.73
C SER A 14 30.13 -88.08 0.92
N GLY A 15 30.74 -86.91 1.05
CA GLY A 15 30.81 -85.94 -0.04
C GLY A 15 30.63 -84.48 0.37
N GLY A 16 31.67 -83.69 0.06
CA GLY A 16 31.54 -82.25 -0.22
C GLY A 16 31.50 -81.36 1.01
N GLY A 17 32.59 -80.61 1.23
CA GLY A 17 32.68 -79.64 2.31
C GLY A 17 31.75 -78.46 2.10
N GLU A 18 31.25 -77.91 3.21
CA GLU A 18 30.57 -76.62 3.25
C GLU A 18 30.60 -76.07 4.69
N GLU A 19 31.61 -75.24 4.97
CA GLU A 19 31.57 -74.27 6.08
C GLU A 19 32.29 -73.00 5.60
N ASN A 20 31.76 -72.34 4.56
CA ASN A 20 32.08 -70.94 4.24
C ASN A 20 31.09 -70.25 3.26
N SER A 21 29.94 -70.84 2.94
CA SER A 21 29.04 -70.33 1.88
C SER A 21 28.17 -69.15 2.31
N GLY A 22 27.81 -68.98 3.59
CA GLY A 22 26.85 -67.95 4.02
C GLY A 22 27.33 -66.50 3.99
N GLN A 23 28.65 -66.24 4.08
CA GLN A 23 29.20 -64.88 4.12
C GLN A 23 29.56 -64.34 2.73
N MET A 24 29.94 -65.22 1.79
CA MET A 24 30.08 -64.87 0.38
C MET A 24 28.73 -64.64 -0.30
N ASP A 25 27.70 -65.38 0.10
CA ASP A 25 26.35 -65.21 -0.43
C ASP A 25 25.72 -63.86 -0.03
N TYR A 26 26.05 -63.32 1.15
CA TYR A 26 25.47 -62.07 1.62
C TYR A 26 25.96 -60.86 0.82
N GLU A 27 27.25 -60.79 0.52
CA GLU A 27 27.82 -59.72 -0.33
C GLU A 27 27.38 -59.87 -1.79
N GLN A 28 27.23 -61.11 -2.28
CA GLN A 28 26.74 -61.38 -3.62
C GLN A 28 25.23 -61.05 -3.76
N THR A 29 24.43 -61.38 -2.76
CA THR A 29 23.01 -61.01 -2.65
C THR A 29 22.83 -59.51 -2.51
N LYS A 30 23.65 -58.83 -1.71
CA LYS A 30 23.65 -57.37 -1.58
C LYS A 30 23.97 -56.70 -2.91
N LYS A 31 24.98 -57.19 -3.63
CA LYS A 31 25.32 -56.68 -4.97
C LYS A 31 24.18 -56.89 -5.95
N MET A 32 23.56 -58.07 -5.93
CA MET A 32 22.37 -58.38 -6.74
C MET A 32 21.20 -57.44 -6.43
N ILE A 33 20.89 -57.18 -5.15
CA ILE A 33 19.83 -56.25 -4.75
C ILE A 33 20.14 -54.82 -5.19
N VAL A 34 21.39 -54.36 -5.02
CA VAL A 34 21.82 -53.03 -5.47
C VAL A 34 21.72 -52.90 -6.99
N ASP A 35 22.04 -53.97 -7.73
CA ASP A 35 21.93 -53.98 -9.18
C ASP A 35 20.46 -53.99 -9.62
N ILE A 36 19.58 -54.76 -8.96
CA ILE A 36 18.12 -54.74 -9.19
C ILE A 36 17.51 -53.36 -8.88
N LEU A 37 17.98 -52.66 -7.84
CA LEU A 37 17.51 -51.29 -7.56
C LEU A 37 18.00 -50.28 -8.61
N LYS A 38 19.11 -50.56 -9.28
CA LYS A 38 19.69 -49.70 -10.32
C LYS A 38 19.13 -49.99 -11.72
N THR A 39 18.54 -51.16 -11.97
CA THR A 39 17.89 -51.46 -13.24
C THR A 39 16.68 -50.56 -13.47
N ASP A 40 16.29 -50.44 -14.73
CA ASP A 40 15.14 -49.61 -15.11
C ASP A 40 13.84 -50.10 -14.48
N ASP A 41 13.71 -51.42 -14.25
CA ASP A 41 12.56 -52.00 -13.57
C ASP A 41 12.52 -51.65 -12.07
N GLY A 42 13.68 -51.63 -11.39
CA GLY A 42 13.77 -51.20 -9.99
C GLY A 42 13.45 -49.71 -9.81
N LYS A 43 13.93 -48.86 -10.73
CA LYS A 43 13.60 -47.43 -10.75
C LYS A 43 12.12 -47.20 -11.01
N LYS A 44 11.52 -47.90 -11.98
CA LYS A 44 10.09 -47.82 -12.28
C LYS A 44 9.23 -48.28 -11.10
N ALA A 45 9.60 -49.38 -10.45
CA ALA A 45 8.87 -49.87 -9.27
C ALA A 45 8.93 -48.86 -8.12
N ILE A 46 10.08 -48.21 -7.89
CA ILE A 46 10.18 -47.13 -6.90
C ILE A 46 9.37 -45.91 -7.33
N GLU A 47 9.40 -45.54 -8.61
CA GLU A 47 8.61 -44.42 -9.15
C GLU A 47 7.10 -44.66 -8.98
N GLU A 48 6.62 -45.87 -9.28
CA GLU A 48 5.23 -46.27 -9.05
C GLU A 48 4.85 -46.16 -7.57
N ILE A 49 5.68 -46.69 -6.66
CA ILE A 49 5.46 -46.60 -5.21
C ILE A 49 5.50 -45.14 -4.73
N LEU A 50 6.43 -44.32 -5.23
CA LEU A 50 6.52 -42.89 -4.91
C LEU A 50 5.34 -42.09 -5.48
N THR A 51 4.68 -42.58 -6.54
CA THR A 51 3.48 -41.95 -7.07
C THR A 51 2.21 -42.27 -6.28
N GLU A 52 2.22 -43.32 -5.44
CA GLU A 52 1.11 -43.64 -4.56
C GLU A 52 0.86 -42.54 -3.51
N GLU A 53 -0.41 -42.15 -3.33
CA GLU A 53 -0.77 -41.05 -2.41
C GLU A 53 -0.30 -41.28 -0.98
N LYS A 54 -0.37 -42.52 -0.48
CA LYS A 54 0.09 -42.85 0.87
C LYS A 54 1.59 -42.60 1.04
N MET A 55 2.39 -42.94 0.04
CA MET A 55 3.83 -42.68 0.09
C MET A 55 4.15 -41.21 -0.10
N LYS A 56 3.47 -40.49 -1.00
CA LYS A 56 3.60 -39.04 -1.14
C LYS A 56 3.32 -38.31 0.17
N GLN A 57 2.23 -38.67 0.85
CA GLN A 57 1.90 -38.10 2.16
C GLN A 57 3.00 -38.37 3.19
N GLN A 58 3.54 -39.59 3.23
CA GLN A 58 4.56 -39.97 4.22
C GLN A 58 5.93 -39.33 3.94
N LEU A 59 6.28 -39.08 2.67
CA LEU A 59 7.48 -38.33 2.25
C LEU A 59 7.35 -36.82 2.45
N ILE A 60 6.16 -36.26 2.23
CA ILE A 60 5.89 -34.83 2.42
C ILE A 60 5.76 -34.47 3.92
N MET A 61 5.59 -35.45 4.80
CA MET A 61 5.40 -35.22 6.25
C MET A 61 6.69 -35.01 7.07
N ASP A 62 7.87 -34.87 6.45
CA ASP A 62 9.01 -34.34 7.21
C ASP A 62 8.79 -32.84 7.47
N GLN A 63 8.04 -32.56 8.55
CA GLN A 63 7.63 -31.21 8.93
C GLN A 63 8.83 -30.27 9.12
N ALA A 64 9.97 -30.78 9.58
CA ALA A 64 11.15 -29.95 9.80
C ALA A 64 11.72 -29.46 8.47
N ILE A 65 11.81 -30.35 7.46
CA ILE A 65 12.28 -29.98 6.12
C ILE A 65 11.26 -29.10 5.41
N VAL A 66 9.96 -29.38 5.53
CA VAL A 66 8.91 -28.55 4.93
C VAL A 66 8.91 -27.15 5.54
N GLN A 67 8.98 -27.04 6.87
CA GLN A 67 9.03 -25.75 7.56
C GLN A 67 10.28 -24.95 7.18
N SER A 68 11.47 -25.57 7.21
CA SER A 68 12.72 -24.89 6.85
C SER A 68 12.72 -24.45 5.39
N THR A 69 12.15 -25.26 4.49
CA THR A 69 12.07 -24.95 3.07
C THR A 69 11.08 -23.81 2.82
N ILE A 70 9.93 -23.80 3.49
CA ILE A 70 8.96 -22.70 3.39
C ILE A 70 9.57 -21.41 3.93
N GLU A 71 10.19 -21.44 5.12
CA GLU A 71 10.84 -20.28 5.72
C GLU A 71 11.93 -19.74 4.79
N THR A 72 12.87 -20.58 4.37
CA THR A 72 13.96 -20.21 3.46
C THR A 72 13.43 -19.66 2.13
N THR A 73 12.38 -20.28 1.58
CA THR A 73 11.82 -19.84 0.29
C THR A 73 11.11 -18.49 0.44
N LEU A 74 10.32 -18.30 1.50
CA LEU A 74 9.60 -17.05 1.75
C LEU A 74 10.53 -15.88 2.13
N THR A 75 11.61 -16.14 2.86
CA THR A 75 12.60 -15.11 3.22
C THR A 75 13.69 -14.92 2.16
N SER A 76 13.74 -15.75 1.12
CA SER A 76 14.68 -15.57 0.02
C SER A 76 14.29 -14.40 -0.87
N GLU A 77 15.28 -13.86 -1.61
CA GLU A 77 15.04 -12.87 -2.67
C GLU A 77 14.02 -13.36 -3.69
N LYS A 78 14.05 -14.65 -4.05
CA LYS A 78 13.06 -15.26 -4.95
C LYS A 78 11.65 -15.21 -4.37
N GLY A 79 11.49 -15.39 -3.06
CA GLY A 79 10.22 -15.23 -2.35
C GLY A 79 9.73 -13.79 -2.41
N THR A 80 10.63 -12.82 -2.20
CA THR A 80 10.30 -11.39 -2.29
C THR A 80 9.89 -11.00 -3.71
N GLU A 81 10.63 -11.42 -4.74
CA GLU A 81 10.26 -11.22 -6.15
C GLU A 81 8.93 -11.88 -6.51
N PHE A 82 8.68 -13.08 -5.98
CA PHE A 82 7.39 -13.76 -6.17
C PHE A 82 6.26 -12.90 -5.61
N TRP A 83 6.39 -12.41 -4.38
CA TRP A 83 5.37 -11.57 -3.77
C TRP A 83 5.18 -10.25 -4.51
N GLN A 84 6.27 -9.57 -4.92
CA GLN A 84 6.19 -8.36 -5.74
C GLN A 84 5.38 -8.59 -7.02
N LYS A 85 5.73 -9.62 -7.81
CA LYS A 85 4.98 -9.98 -9.03
C LYS A 85 3.53 -10.37 -8.76
N ARG A 86 3.24 -10.99 -7.60
CA ARG A 86 1.87 -11.32 -7.22
C ARG A 86 1.07 -10.09 -6.81
N PHE A 87 1.67 -9.11 -6.14
CA PHE A 87 1.00 -7.86 -5.80
C PHE A 87 0.74 -6.97 -7.03
N GLU A 88 1.48 -7.15 -8.12
CA GLU A 88 1.19 -6.52 -9.41
C GLU A 88 -0.07 -7.09 -10.09
N ASP A 89 -0.50 -8.32 -9.76
CA ASP A 89 -1.75 -8.89 -10.28
C ASP A 89 -2.97 -8.21 -9.61
N PRO A 90 -3.81 -7.50 -10.38
CA PRO A 90 -4.97 -6.78 -9.83
C PRO A 90 -5.96 -7.68 -9.09
N LYS A 91 -6.16 -8.93 -9.52
CA LYS A 91 -7.10 -9.85 -8.86
C LYS A 91 -6.57 -10.28 -7.50
N PHE A 92 -5.28 -10.54 -7.43
CA PHE A 92 -4.61 -10.88 -6.19
C PHE A 92 -4.61 -9.69 -5.22
N ALA A 93 -4.21 -8.51 -5.70
CA ALA A 93 -4.23 -7.28 -4.92
C ALA A 93 -5.63 -6.91 -4.42
N GLU A 94 -6.67 -7.07 -5.25
CA GLU A 94 -8.06 -6.84 -4.85
C GLU A 94 -8.50 -7.81 -3.73
N THR A 95 -8.18 -9.10 -3.88
CA THR A 95 -8.54 -10.12 -2.89
C THR A 95 -7.84 -9.86 -1.56
N MET A 96 -6.54 -9.52 -1.59
CA MET A 96 -5.75 -9.19 -0.40
C MET A 96 -6.22 -7.88 0.25
N SER A 97 -6.49 -6.85 -0.54
CA SER A 97 -7.02 -5.58 -0.03
C SER A 97 -8.39 -5.78 0.63
N LYS A 98 -9.28 -6.59 0.03
CA LYS A 98 -10.57 -6.94 0.61
C LYS A 98 -10.44 -7.72 1.92
N SER A 99 -9.51 -8.69 2.00
CA SER A 99 -9.30 -9.46 3.23
C SER A 99 -8.72 -8.61 4.35
N MET A 100 -7.84 -7.67 4.03
CA MET A 100 -7.22 -6.75 4.98
C MET A 100 -8.09 -5.54 5.34
N LYS A 101 -9.16 -5.25 4.58
CA LYS A 101 -9.95 -4.03 4.70
C LYS A 101 -10.37 -3.72 6.13
N LYS A 102 -10.89 -4.71 6.86
CA LYS A 102 -11.40 -4.52 8.23
C LYS A 102 -10.28 -4.16 9.21
N GLU A 103 -9.20 -4.92 9.19
CA GLU A 103 -8.05 -4.67 10.09
C GLU A 103 -7.33 -3.38 9.71
N ASN A 104 -7.23 -3.07 8.41
CA ASN A 104 -6.65 -1.82 7.93
C ASN A 104 -7.51 -0.60 8.32
N GLU A 105 -8.83 -0.70 8.23
CA GLU A 105 -9.74 0.35 8.70
C GLU A 105 -9.60 0.56 10.22
N GLN A 106 -9.51 -0.52 10.99
CA GLN A 106 -9.29 -0.45 12.44
C GLN A 106 -7.95 0.20 12.76
N LEU A 107 -6.87 -0.23 12.12
CA LEU A 107 -5.54 0.35 12.25
C LEU A 107 -5.57 1.85 11.95
N LEU A 108 -6.18 2.27 10.83
CA LEU A 108 -6.28 3.69 10.48
C LEU A 108 -7.09 4.48 11.53
N LYS A 109 -8.19 3.93 12.05
CA LYS A 109 -8.97 4.58 13.12
C LYS A 109 -8.19 4.73 14.42
N ASP A 110 -7.34 3.77 14.74
CA ASP A 110 -6.53 3.83 15.94
C ASP A 110 -5.32 4.76 15.76
N LEU A 111 -4.69 4.76 14.58
CA LEU A 111 -3.67 5.75 14.21
C LEU A 111 -4.22 7.17 14.24
N LEU A 112 -5.48 7.42 13.84
CA LEU A 112 -6.09 8.75 13.97
C LEU A 112 -6.20 9.26 15.42
N LYS A 113 -6.09 8.38 16.43
CA LYS A 113 -6.06 8.75 17.84
C LYS A 113 -4.63 8.87 18.39
N ASP A 114 -3.65 8.48 17.61
CA ASP A 114 -2.24 8.55 17.97
C ASP A 114 -1.68 9.97 17.73
N PRO A 115 -0.98 10.57 18.72
CA PRO A 115 -0.42 11.92 18.58
C PRO A 115 0.55 12.10 17.41
N GLU A 116 1.40 11.11 17.13
CA GLU A 116 2.41 11.21 16.07
C GLU A 116 1.75 11.18 14.70
N TYR A 117 0.77 10.29 14.51
CA TYR A 117 0.00 10.23 13.27
C TYR A 117 -0.88 11.47 13.07
N MET A 118 -1.45 12.02 14.15
CA MET A 118 -2.17 13.30 14.10
C MET A 118 -1.26 14.45 13.69
N GLU A 119 -0.02 14.51 14.18
CA GLU A 119 0.94 15.53 13.76
C GLU A 119 1.27 15.43 12.27
N LEU A 120 1.52 14.21 11.77
CA LEU A 120 1.70 13.96 10.35
C LEU A 120 0.48 14.43 9.53
N MET A 121 -0.73 14.13 10.00
CA MET A 121 -1.97 14.56 9.35
C MET A 121 -2.12 16.08 9.34
N ILE A 122 -1.79 16.77 10.44
CA ILE A 122 -1.80 18.23 10.51
C ILE A 122 -0.79 18.83 9.52
N ASN A 123 0.37 18.20 9.35
CA ASN A 123 1.35 18.66 8.37
C ASN A 123 0.84 18.50 6.93
N VAL A 124 0.09 17.44 6.63
CA VAL A 124 -0.61 17.31 5.34
C VAL A 124 -1.67 18.41 5.16
N MET A 125 -2.40 18.79 6.21
CA MET A 125 -3.38 19.90 6.15
C MET A 125 -2.74 21.28 5.97
N LYS A 126 -1.44 21.44 6.26
CA LYS A 126 -0.70 22.68 6.00
C LYS A 126 -0.20 22.80 4.56
N ASP A 127 -0.51 21.82 3.71
CA ASP A 127 -0.17 21.91 2.30
C ASP A 127 -0.87 23.13 1.64
N PRO A 128 -0.19 23.91 0.78
CA PRO A 128 -0.76 25.09 0.13
C PRO A 128 -2.06 24.83 -0.66
N GLU A 129 -2.24 23.63 -1.22
CA GLU A 129 -3.49 23.27 -1.92
C GLU A 129 -4.66 23.12 -0.93
N PHE A 130 -4.38 22.56 0.24
CA PHE A 130 -5.37 22.45 1.30
C PHE A 130 -5.68 23.82 1.91
N GLU A 131 -4.67 24.67 2.10
CA GLU A 131 -4.86 26.05 2.53
C GLU A 131 -5.76 26.83 1.56
N LYS A 132 -5.54 26.69 0.25
CA LYS A 132 -6.40 27.32 -0.76
C LYS A 132 -7.86 26.84 -0.64
N THR A 133 -8.07 25.55 -0.42
CA THR A 133 -9.41 24.97 -0.21
C THR A 133 -10.08 25.57 1.03
N ILE A 134 -9.34 25.72 2.13
CA ILE A 134 -9.83 26.40 3.34
C ILE A 134 -10.16 27.87 3.03
N MET A 135 -9.30 28.58 2.32
CA MET A 135 -9.51 30.00 1.96
C MET A 135 -10.76 30.19 1.09
N ASP A 136 -11.01 29.27 0.16
CA ASP A 136 -12.22 29.30 -0.67
C ASP A 136 -13.46 28.99 0.17
N ALA A 137 -13.37 28.06 1.12
CA ALA A 137 -14.43 27.79 2.09
C ALA A 137 -14.72 28.99 3.01
N LEU A 138 -13.70 29.74 3.46
CA LEU A 138 -13.87 30.97 4.24
C LEU A 138 -14.46 32.12 3.41
N LYS A 139 -14.30 32.10 2.08
CA LYS A 139 -14.92 33.09 1.18
C LYS A 139 -16.32 32.70 0.74
N SER A 140 -16.77 31.49 1.07
CA SER A 140 -18.10 30.97 0.74
C SER A 140 -19.21 31.86 1.29
N LYS A 141 -20.39 31.79 0.68
CA LYS A 141 -21.54 32.61 1.07
C LYS A 141 -22.00 32.24 2.48
N GLU A 142 -21.98 30.95 2.81
CA GLU A 142 -22.35 30.38 4.09
C GLU A 142 -21.46 30.91 5.21
N TYR A 143 -20.13 30.93 4.99
CA TYR A 143 -19.22 31.49 5.99
C TYR A 143 -19.34 33.01 6.09
N ARG A 144 -19.63 33.71 4.97
CA ARG A 144 -19.89 35.16 5.01
C ARG A 144 -21.14 35.52 5.82
N GLU A 145 -22.21 34.74 5.76
CA GLU A 145 -23.41 34.97 6.58
C GLU A 145 -23.10 34.81 8.08
N HIS A 146 -22.32 33.77 8.44
CA HIS A 146 -21.83 33.60 9.80
C HIS A 146 -20.90 34.77 10.21
N LEU A 147 -19.98 35.19 9.35
CA LEU A 147 -19.12 36.35 9.60
C LEU A 147 -19.93 37.64 9.77
N GLN A 148 -20.96 37.89 8.96
CA GLN A 148 -21.83 39.05 9.12
C GLN A 148 -22.53 39.04 10.47
N THR A 149 -22.98 37.86 10.93
CA THR A 149 -23.60 37.69 12.25
C THR A 149 -22.60 38.02 13.36
N VAL A 150 -21.41 37.42 13.33
CA VAL A 150 -20.34 37.67 14.33
C VAL A 150 -19.90 39.13 14.33
N VAL A 151 -19.76 39.75 13.16
CA VAL A 151 -19.42 41.18 13.04
C VAL A 151 -20.53 42.03 13.64
N THR A 152 -21.79 41.74 13.33
CA THR A 152 -22.94 42.48 13.86
C THR A 152 -23.03 42.36 15.38
N GLU A 153 -22.86 41.16 15.92
CA GLU A 153 -22.81 40.92 17.37
C GLU A 153 -21.66 41.69 18.03
N THR A 154 -20.47 41.65 17.41
CA THR A 154 -19.28 42.37 17.91
C THR A 154 -19.49 43.88 17.92
N LEU A 155 -20.13 44.44 16.88
CA LEU A 155 -20.48 45.86 16.81
C LEU A 155 -21.55 46.24 17.83
N ASN A 156 -22.43 45.31 18.20
CA ASN A 156 -23.45 45.51 19.21
C ASN A 156 -22.94 45.35 20.65
N LEU A 157 -21.69 44.91 20.85
CA LEU A 157 -21.11 44.87 22.19
C LEU A 157 -20.97 46.29 22.74
N PRO A 158 -21.36 46.55 24.01
CA PRO A 158 -21.30 47.88 24.62
C PRO A 158 -19.90 48.51 24.53
N THR A 159 -18.85 47.71 24.67
CA THR A 159 -17.45 48.16 24.55
C THR A 159 -17.11 48.66 23.15
N THR A 160 -17.60 47.98 22.11
CA THR A 160 -17.40 48.39 20.71
C THR A 160 -18.21 49.63 20.38
N GLN A 161 -19.46 49.71 20.85
CA GLN A 161 -20.31 50.88 20.67
C GLN A 161 -19.72 52.13 21.31
N VAL A 162 -19.21 52.03 22.55
CA VAL A 162 -18.51 53.12 23.24
C VAL A 162 -17.27 53.54 22.45
N ARG A 163 -16.46 52.58 21.99
CA ARG A 163 -15.27 52.88 21.17
C ARG A 163 -15.64 53.56 19.84
N MET A 164 -16.74 53.16 19.21
CA MET A 164 -17.24 53.81 18.00
C MET A 164 -17.72 55.23 18.27
N GLN A 165 -18.42 55.47 19.39
CA GLN A 165 -18.81 56.81 19.81
C GLN A 165 -17.59 57.69 20.07
N GLU A 166 -16.56 57.18 20.76
CA GLU A 166 -15.30 57.89 20.97
C GLU A 166 -14.57 58.23 19.66
N ILE A 167 -14.55 57.31 18.69
CA ILE A 167 -13.95 57.56 17.36
C ILE A 167 -14.73 58.64 16.62
N VAL A 168 -16.07 58.60 16.64
CA VAL A 168 -16.91 59.62 16.00
C VAL A 168 -16.72 60.98 16.66
N LEU A 169 -16.64 61.04 17.99
CA LEU A 169 -16.37 62.28 18.73
C LEU A 169 -14.98 62.84 18.41
N LYS A 170 -13.94 62.00 18.37
CA LYS A 170 -12.59 62.43 17.96
C LYS A 170 -12.55 62.93 16.52
N ALA A 171 -13.21 62.25 15.58
CA ALA A 171 -13.29 62.69 14.20
C ALA A 171 -14.04 64.03 14.07
N ALA A 172 -15.10 64.24 14.85
CA ALA A 172 -15.81 65.51 14.91
C ALA A 172 -14.94 66.63 15.51
N GLU A 173 -14.17 66.35 16.56
CA GLU A 173 -13.20 67.29 17.13
C GLU A 173 -12.07 67.63 16.16
N GLU A 174 -11.55 66.67 15.41
CA GLU A 174 -10.54 66.90 14.36
C GLU A 174 -11.12 67.69 13.19
N MET A 175 -12.35 67.43 12.77
CA MET A 175 -13.05 68.25 11.78
C MET A 175 -13.33 69.67 12.27
N ALA A 176 -13.70 69.83 13.55
CA ALA A 176 -13.88 71.16 14.14
C ALA A 176 -12.54 71.93 14.25
N LYS A 177 -11.44 71.24 14.60
CA LYS A 177 -10.10 71.82 14.66
C LYS A 177 -9.51 72.12 13.28
N SER A 178 -9.83 71.33 12.26
CA SER A 178 -9.44 71.59 10.86
C SER A 178 -10.36 72.60 10.16
N GLY A 179 -11.57 72.80 10.67
CA GLY A 179 -12.50 73.84 10.23
C GLY A 179 -12.15 75.26 10.70
N GLU A 180 -11.23 75.42 11.66
CA GLU A 180 -10.74 76.74 12.11
C GLU A 180 -9.53 77.26 11.30
N SER A 181 -9.15 76.57 10.22
CA SER A 181 -8.12 77.04 9.28
C SER A 181 -8.53 76.80 7.83
N GLY A 182 -9.64 77.42 7.40
CA GLY A 182 -10.07 77.31 6.00
C GLY A 182 -11.27 78.16 5.58
N GLY A 183 -11.52 79.29 6.21
CA GLY A 183 -12.49 80.27 5.71
C GLY A 183 -11.81 81.24 4.73
N GLY A 184 -12.04 81.08 3.42
CA GLY A 184 -11.54 82.06 2.44
C GLY A 184 -11.71 81.73 0.95
N SER A 185 -12.88 82.13 0.41
CA SER A 185 -13.04 82.82 -0.89
C SER A 185 -12.69 82.16 -2.24
N GLY A 186 -13.66 82.22 -3.16
CA GLY A 186 -13.51 82.16 -4.63
C GLY A 186 -14.15 80.90 -5.22
N GLY A 187 -15.25 80.94 -5.93
CA GLY A 187 -15.56 81.84 -7.05
C GLY A 187 -15.60 80.97 -8.31
N GLY A 188 -16.79 80.86 -8.93
CA GLY A 188 -17.10 79.85 -9.94
C GLY A 188 -16.37 79.95 -11.28
N GLY A 189 -16.61 78.94 -12.13
CA GLY A 189 -16.18 78.92 -13.52
C GLY A 189 -16.51 77.59 -14.20
N SER A 190 -17.56 77.60 -15.01
CA SER A 190 -17.90 76.58 -16.01
C SER A 190 -16.91 76.62 -17.18
N SER A 191 -16.48 75.47 -17.71
CA SER A 191 -16.42 75.14 -19.16
C SER A 191 -15.65 73.84 -19.44
N GLU A 192 -16.38 72.93 -20.10
CA GLU A 192 -16.06 72.25 -21.36
C GLU A 192 -14.72 71.51 -21.62
N GLU A 193 -14.91 70.26 -22.06
CA GLU A 193 -14.36 69.63 -23.26
C GLU A 193 -13.05 68.80 -23.19
N GLY A 194 -13.11 67.64 -23.87
CA GLY A 194 -12.02 66.70 -24.18
C GLY A 194 -12.32 65.30 -23.61
N GLY A 195 -12.84 64.30 -24.34
CA GLY A 195 -12.67 63.99 -25.75
C GLY A 195 -11.57 62.95 -25.93
N SER A 196 -11.91 61.66 -25.96
CA SER A 196 -11.07 60.59 -26.53
C SER A 196 -11.86 59.29 -26.72
N GLU A 197 -12.43 59.13 -27.91
CA GLU A 197 -12.52 57.83 -28.57
C GLU A 197 -11.09 57.38 -28.92
N GLU A 198 -10.74 56.13 -28.65
CA GLU A 198 -9.67 55.46 -29.38
C GLU A 198 -10.14 54.08 -29.84
N LYS A 199 -10.33 54.00 -31.17
CA LYS A 199 -10.44 52.78 -31.95
C LYS A 199 -9.06 52.13 -32.06
N GLY A 200 -9.02 50.81 -31.94
CA GLY A 200 -7.81 50.03 -32.21
C GLY A 200 -8.06 48.53 -32.34
N ALA A 201 -9.02 48.12 -33.18
CA ALA A 201 -9.15 46.72 -33.60
C ALA A 201 -8.56 46.58 -35.01
N GLY A 202 -7.25 46.35 -35.04
CA GLY A 202 -6.48 45.98 -36.22
C GLY A 202 -6.73 44.52 -36.58
N GLN A 203 -7.13 44.35 -37.83
CA GLN A 203 -7.34 43.13 -38.58
C GLN A 203 -6.01 42.60 -39.13
N GLU A 204 -5.77 41.29 -38.99
CA GLU A 204 -5.08 40.41 -39.95
C GLU A 204 -5.53 39.00 -39.54
N GLY A 205 -6.35 38.28 -40.31
CA GLY A 205 -6.07 37.82 -41.67
C GLY A 205 -5.16 36.60 -41.54
N GLY A 206 -5.55 35.35 -41.81
CA GLY A 206 -6.61 34.84 -42.66
C GLY A 206 -6.01 33.76 -43.54
N SER A 207 -6.77 32.68 -43.76
CA SER A 207 -6.58 31.66 -44.80
C SER A 207 -5.45 30.65 -44.55
N SER A 208 -5.57 29.36 -44.82
CA SER A 208 -6.55 28.54 -45.57
C SER A 208 -6.24 27.08 -45.16
N GLU A 209 -7.23 26.19 -45.01
CA GLU A 209 -7.62 25.20 -46.05
C GLU A 209 -6.47 24.18 -46.26
N GLU A 210 -6.60 22.89 -46.05
CA GLU A 210 -7.53 21.93 -46.65
C GLU A 210 -7.11 20.57 -46.03
N GLY A 211 -7.98 19.74 -45.48
CA GLY A 211 -8.58 18.66 -46.25
C GLY A 211 -8.13 17.27 -45.74
N GLY A 212 -9.06 16.32 -45.74
CA GLY A 212 -8.75 14.91 -45.98
C GLY A 212 -8.54 13.97 -44.78
N GLY A 213 -9.65 13.38 -44.32
CA GLY A 213 -9.90 11.95 -44.56
C GLY A 213 -9.20 10.87 -43.72
N SER A 214 -10.04 10.10 -43.03
CA SER A 214 -10.05 8.62 -42.99
C SER A 214 -8.97 7.86 -42.22
N GLY A 215 -9.42 6.81 -41.53
CA GLY A 215 -8.62 5.59 -41.33
C GLY A 215 -8.57 5.12 -39.89
N GLY A 216 -9.28 4.03 -39.61
CA GLY A 216 -9.28 3.37 -38.32
C GLY A 216 -8.01 2.57 -38.02
N GLY A 217 -8.00 2.08 -36.78
CA GLY A 217 -7.07 1.13 -36.16
C GLY A 217 -7.57 0.86 -34.76
#